data_AF-A0A2G9QJ23-F1
#
_entry.id   AF-A0A2G9QJ23-F1
#
_cell.length_a   1.000
_cell.length_b   1.000
_cell.length_c   1.000
_cell.angle_alpha   90.00
_cell.angle_beta   90.00
_cell.angle_gamma   90.00
#
_symmetry.space_group_name_H-M   'P 1'
#
loop_
_entity.id
_entity.type
_entity.pdbx_description
1 polymer ?
#
loop_
_entity_poly.entity_id
_entity_poly.type
_entity_poly.pdbx_seq_one_letter_code
_entity_poly.pdbx_strand_id
1 'polypeptide(L)'
;MEKVTPDSKQCDSFLLHNLILDTGITRDLADRVWKDKDLLTYGLLAVYAATDGGITRVFPNKAADDWLEDMEPHNATFYRRSLDNKGYIFRAPYREPGYRPSDLENNTVGILVSTAVDLEVEGRRLKPAVVGVKLDLEAWVEKFKVLASNQSESNPQGPRKQCSPAASCEMDCDINNEDLLCVLIDDGGFLVMSNQQDHWSQVGKFFSEVDPNLMSALYNSSFFLRKESYDYQSLCAPKTESNKGAAPRGIFVMRHLLFRIIRNF
;
A
#
# COMPACT_ATOMS: atom_id res chain seq x y z
N MET A 1 -24.11 5.72 -31.68
CA MET A 1 -24.06 6.63 -30.53
C MET A 1 -24.10 8.05 -31.05
N GLU A 2 -25.11 8.83 -30.65
CA GLU A 2 -25.20 10.25 -30.96
C GLU A 2 -24.05 10.96 -30.24
N LYS A 3 -23.21 11.69 -30.99
CA LYS A 3 -22.10 12.44 -30.41
C LYS A 3 -22.66 13.73 -29.83
N VAL A 4 -22.80 13.77 -28.52
CA VAL A 4 -23.26 14.96 -27.79
C VAL A 4 -22.04 15.78 -27.38
N THR A 5 -22.11 17.10 -27.53
CA THR A 5 -21.06 18.01 -27.05
C THR A 5 -21.00 18.00 -25.52
N PRO A 6 -19.82 18.22 -24.90
CA PRO A 6 -19.67 18.30 -23.45
C PRO A 6 -20.63 19.29 -22.76
N ASP A 7 -21.05 20.34 -23.46
CA ASP A 7 -21.99 21.37 -22.97
C ASP A 7 -23.48 20.97 -23.01
N SER A 8 -23.77 19.67 -23.02
CA SER A 8 -25.14 19.18 -22.97
C SER A 8 -25.83 19.57 -21.67
N LYS A 9 -27.07 20.07 -21.75
CA LYS A 9 -27.90 20.37 -20.57
C LYS A 9 -28.30 19.11 -19.77
N GLN A 10 -28.03 17.91 -20.28
CA GLN A 10 -28.35 16.65 -19.63
C GLN A 10 -27.19 16.08 -18.79
N CYS A 11 -26.03 16.75 -18.76
CA CYS A 11 -24.85 16.31 -18.03
C CYS A 11 -24.28 17.45 -17.17
N ASP A 12 -23.56 17.11 -16.10
CA ASP A 12 -22.81 18.08 -15.31
C ASP A 12 -21.55 18.49 -16.08
N SER A 13 -21.53 19.72 -16.57
CA SER A 13 -20.43 20.24 -17.37
C SER A 13 -19.15 20.43 -16.55
N PHE A 14 -19.24 20.70 -15.25
CA PHE A 14 -18.05 20.92 -14.42
C PHE A 14 -17.28 19.61 -14.23
N LEU A 15 -17.98 18.53 -13.87
CA LEU A 15 -17.36 17.22 -13.71
C LEU A 15 -16.73 16.73 -15.01
N LEU A 16 -17.42 16.90 -16.13
CA LEU A 16 -16.92 16.48 -17.45
C LEU A 16 -15.70 17.29 -17.90
N HIS A 17 -15.68 18.60 -17.69
CA HIS A 17 -14.53 19.43 -18.04
C HIS A 17 -13.30 19.12 -17.18
N ASN A 18 -13.48 18.84 -15.88
CA ASN A 18 -12.39 18.41 -15.01
C ASN A 18 -11.80 17.08 -15.47
N LEU A 19 -12.65 16.11 -15.83
CA LEU A 19 -12.21 14.82 -16.38
C LEU A 19 -11.38 14.99 -17.67
N ILE A 20 -11.83 15.86 -18.58
CA ILE A 20 -11.11 16.14 -19.83
C ILE A 20 -9.75 16.80 -19.55
N LEU A 21 -9.69 17.76 -18.62
CA LEU A 21 -8.46 18.40 -18.21
C LEU A 21 -7.45 17.39 -17.65
N ASP A 22 -7.89 16.56 -16.71
CA ASP A 22 -7.06 15.52 -16.07
C ASP A 22 -6.57 14.49 -17.08
N THR A 23 -7.42 14.10 -18.03
CA THR A 23 -7.05 13.20 -19.14
C THR A 23 -5.89 13.77 -19.95
N GLY A 24 -5.94 15.09 -20.23
CA GLY A 24 -4.91 15.81 -20.96
C GLY A 24 -3.59 15.88 -20.19
N ILE A 25 -3.64 16.29 -18.92
CA ILE A 25 -2.45 16.42 -18.05
C ILE A 25 -1.75 15.06 -17.88
N THR A 26 -2.51 14.02 -17.52
CA THR A 26 -1.94 12.68 -17.32
C THR A 26 -1.43 12.06 -18.62
N ARG A 27 -1.98 12.47 -19.78
CA ARG A 27 -1.48 12.04 -21.09
C ARG A 27 -0.14 12.70 -21.39
N ASP A 28 -0.03 14.01 -21.21
CA ASP A 28 1.22 14.74 -21.40
C ASP A 28 2.32 14.19 -20.47
N LEU A 29 1.98 13.84 -19.23
CA LEU A 29 2.89 13.18 -18.29
C LEU A 29 3.41 11.84 -18.85
N ALA A 30 2.52 10.99 -19.35
CA ALA A 30 2.91 9.71 -19.93
C ALA A 30 3.77 9.88 -21.20
N ASP A 31 3.31 10.73 -22.12
CA ASP A 31 3.93 10.91 -23.44
C ASP A 31 5.31 11.60 -23.37
N ARG A 32 5.49 12.55 -22.42
CA ARG A 32 6.71 13.37 -22.33
C ARG A 32 7.69 12.95 -21.24
N VAL A 33 7.20 12.33 -20.16
CA VAL A 33 8.04 12.01 -19.00
C VAL A 33 8.26 10.52 -18.87
N TRP A 34 7.21 9.70 -18.95
CA TRP A 34 7.32 8.26 -18.68
C TRP A 34 7.84 7.46 -19.87
N LYS A 35 7.45 7.85 -21.09
CA LYS A 35 7.79 7.14 -22.33
C LYS A 35 9.28 6.93 -22.54
N ASP A 36 10.10 7.91 -22.16
CA ASP A 36 11.55 7.88 -22.37
C ASP A 36 12.32 7.28 -21.17
N LYS A 37 11.62 6.74 -20.17
CA LYS A 37 12.24 6.14 -18.97
C LYS A 37 12.32 4.62 -19.12
N ASP A 38 13.51 4.09 -18.87
CA ASP A 38 13.72 2.67 -18.73
C ASP A 38 13.35 2.19 -17.32
N LEU A 39 12.10 1.75 -17.17
CA LEU A 39 11.56 1.27 -15.90
C LEU A 39 12.32 0.05 -15.35
N LEU A 40 12.84 -0.81 -16.22
CA LEU A 40 13.53 -2.04 -15.83
C LEU A 40 14.83 -1.73 -15.07
N THR A 41 15.63 -0.77 -15.55
CA THR A 41 16.84 -0.32 -14.86
C THR A 41 16.54 0.24 -13.45
N TYR A 42 15.37 0.86 -13.26
CA TYR A 42 14.94 1.32 -11.94
C TYR A 42 14.32 0.23 -11.06
N GLY A 43 14.09 -0.99 -11.59
CA GLY A 43 13.37 -2.05 -10.89
C GLY A 43 11.90 -1.72 -10.70
N LEU A 44 11.28 -1.08 -11.69
CA LEU A 44 9.88 -0.66 -11.68
C LEU A 44 9.07 -1.52 -12.65
N LEU A 45 7.96 -2.07 -12.16
CA LEU A 45 6.96 -2.78 -12.97
C LEU A 45 6.01 -1.81 -13.67
N ALA A 46 5.69 -0.69 -13.00
CA ALA A 46 4.80 0.33 -13.54
C ALA A 46 5.02 1.69 -12.89
N VAL A 47 4.54 2.73 -13.54
CA VAL A 47 4.32 4.07 -12.98
C VAL A 47 2.86 4.45 -13.20
N TYR A 48 2.29 5.24 -12.29
CA TYR A 48 0.88 5.59 -12.36
C TYR A 48 0.58 6.98 -11.79
N ALA A 49 -0.56 7.51 -12.20
CA ALA A 49 -1.14 8.73 -11.68
C ALA A 49 -2.64 8.54 -11.53
N ALA A 50 -3.15 8.78 -10.33
CA ALA A 50 -4.58 8.83 -10.01
C ALA A 50 -4.95 10.28 -9.71
N THR A 51 -6.01 10.79 -10.33
CA THR A 51 -6.42 12.20 -10.22
C THR A 51 -7.78 12.35 -9.56
N ASP A 52 -8.07 13.55 -9.07
CA ASP A 52 -9.35 13.86 -8.43
C ASP A 52 -10.53 13.81 -9.40
N GLY A 53 -10.29 13.95 -10.71
CA GLY A 53 -11.30 13.77 -11.76
C GLY A 53 -11.72 12.31 -12.01
N GLY A 54 -11.25 11.34 -11.22
CA GLY A 54 -11.68 9.94 -11.33
C GLY A 54 -10.86 9.10 -12.32
N ILE A 55 -9.69 9.59 -12.76
CA ILE A 55 -8.83 8.86 -13.71
C ILE A 55 -7.64 8.26 -12.99
N THR A 56 -7.44 6.96 -13.17
CA THR A 56 -6.17 6.29 -12.90
C THR A 56 -5.52 5.90 -14.22
N ARG A 57 -4.33 6.45 -14.48
CA ARG A 57 -3.50 6.09 -15.65
C ARG A 57 -2.30 5.29 -15.19
N VAL A 58 -2.12 4.11 -15.79
CA VAL A 58 -0.99 3.19 -15.52
C VAL A 58 -0.14 3.08 -16.78
N PHE A 59 1.18 3.06 -16.61
CA PHE A 59 2.16 2.91 -17.68
C PHE A 59 3.23 1.87 -17.28
N PRO A 60 3.66 0.98 -18.19
CA PRO A 60 3.22 0.84 -19.59
C PRO A 60 1.82 0.22 -19.70
N ASN A 61 1.18 0.30 -20.88
CA ASN A 61 -0.18 -0.22 -21.08
C ASN A 61 -0.35 -1.68 -20.65
N LYS A 62 0.68 -2.52 -20.86
CA LYS A 62 0.68 -3.93 -20.42
C LYS A 62 0.47 -4.07 -18.90
N ALA A 63 1.00 -3.14 -18.10
CA ALA A 63 0.85 -3.15 -16.65
C ALA A 63 -0.55 -2.72 -16.18
N ALA A 64 -1.34 -2.08 -17.06
CA ALA A 64 -2.73 -1.74 -16.77
C ALA A 64 -3.64 -2.98 -16.79
N ASP A 65 -3.31 -3.99 -17.59
CA ASP A 65 -4.08 -5.25 -17.65
C ASP A 65 -3.95 -6.04 -16.34
N ASP A 66 -2.79 -5.98 -15.69
CA ASP A 66 -2.48 -6.64 -14.41
C ASP A 66 -2.65 -5.69 -13.20
N TRP A 67 -3.46 -4.64 -13.36
CA TRP A 67 -3.75 -3.69 -12.29
C TRP A 67 -4.82 -4.22 -11.34
N LEU A 68 -4.44 -4.47 -10.09
CA LEU A 68 -5.30 -5.11 -9.08
C LEU A 68 -6.00 -4.11 -8.15
N GLU A 69 -5.57 -2.85 -8.13
CA GLU A 69 -6.21 -1.83 -7.29
C GLU A 69 -7.46 -1.28 -7.96
N ASP A 70 -8.36 -0.70 -7.16
CA ASP A 70 -9.52 -0.01 -7.70
C ASP A 70 -9.08 1.12 -8.65
N MET A 71 -9.69 1.16 -9.83
CA MET A 71 -9.41 2.17 -10.85
C MET A 71 -10.07 3.50 -10.50
N GLU A 72 -11.12 3.49 -9.67
CA GLU A 72 -11.76 4.68 -9.12
C GLU A 72 -10.91 5.21 -7.94
N PRO A 73 -10.23 6.37 -8.10
CA PRO A 73 -9.32 6.92 -7.09
C PRO A 73 -9.94 7.07 -5.70
N HIS A 74 -11.22 7.47 -5.61
CA HIS A 74 -11.86 7.69 -4.31
C HIS A 74 -12.13 6.39 -3.53
N ASN A 75 -12.24 5.26 -4.23
CA ASN A 75 -12.32 3.94 -3.59
C ASN A 75 -10.93 3.40 -3.23
N ALA A 76 -9.92 3.73 -4.03
CA ALA A 76 -8.57 3.26 -3.86
C ALA A 76 -7.95 3.71 -2.52
N THR A 77 -7.35 2.77 -1.80
CA THR A 77 -6.76 3.02 -0.48
C THR A 77 -5.46 3.81 -0.58
N PHE A 78 -4.62 3.52 -1.59
CA PHE A 78 -3.36 4.24 -1.81
C PHE A 78 -3.60 5.73 -2.07
N TYR A 79 -4.71 6.08 -2.74
CA TYR A 79 -5.08 7.45 -3.06
C TYR A 79 -5.37 8.23 -1.79
N ARG A 80 -6.34 7.74 -0.99
CA ARG A 80 -6.73 8.37 0.29
C ARG A 80 -5.58 8.47 1.28
N ARG A 81 -4.82 7.38 1.48
CA ARG A 81 -3.67 7.38 2.39
C ARG A 81 -2.60 8.39 1.97
N SER A 82 -2.34 8.54 0.68
CA SER A 82 -1.34 9.51 0.18
C SER A 82 -1.79 10.96 0.36
N LEU A 83 -3.09 11.24 0.26
CA LEU A 83 -3.65 12.57 0.50
C LEU A 83 -3.56 12.97 1.98
N ASP A 84 -3.81 12.03 2.88
CA ASP A 84 -3.79 12.30 4.33
C ASP A 84 -2.37 12.42 4.91
N ASN A 85 -1.40 11.74 4.29
CA ASN A 85 -0.03 11.68 4.78
C ASN A 85 0.94 12.61 4.03
N LYS A 86 2.13 12.78 4.62
CA LYS A 86 3.28 13.44 3.98
C LYS A 86 4.34 12.40 3.68
N GLY A 87 5.00 12.51 2.53
CA GLY A 87 6.04 11.58 2.11
C GLY A 87 5.51 10.47 1.19
N TYR A 88 6.26 9.37 1.12
CA TYR A 88 5.97 8.22 0.29
C TYR A 88 5.28 7.13 1.12
N ILE A 89 4.15 6.63 0.62
CA ILE A 89 3.37 5.58 1.25
C ILE A 89 3.63 4.29 0.51
N PHE A 90 4.10 3.28 1.25
CA PHE A 90 4.30 1.94 0.75
C PHE A 90 3.05 1.11 0.97
N ARG A 91 2.72 0.27 0.00
CA ARG A 91 1.63 -0.69 0.07
C ARG A 91 2.06 -1.97 -0.61
N ALA A 92 2.38 -2.97 0.20
CA ALA A 92 2.58 -4.33 -0.27
C ALA A 92 1.20 -4.97 -0.58
N PRO A 93 1.09 -5.79 -1.64
CA PRO A 93 -0.16 -6.44 -2.00
C PRO A 93 -0.53 -7.47 -0.95
N TYR A 94 -1.79 -7.47 -0.50
CA TYR A 94 -2.30 -8.53 0.38
C TYR A 94 -2.45 -9.83 -0.42
N ARG A 95 -1.90 -10.92 0.10
CA ARG A 95 -2.02 -12.25 -0.51
C ARG A 95 -3.00 -13.09 0.29
N GLU A 96 -4.03 -13.58 -0.39
CA GLU A 96 -4.92 -14.54 0.23
C GLU A 96 -4.18 -15.85 0.56
N PRO A 97 -4.53 -16.51 1.69
CA PRO A 97 -4.00 -17.81 2.07
C PRO A 97 -4.54 -18.89 1.11
N GLY A 98 -3.89 -19.03 -0.03
CA GLY A 98 -4.28 -19.95 -1.11
C GLY A 98 -3.49 -19.74 -2.41
N TYR A 99 -2.86 -18.58 -2.58
CA TYR A 99 -1.93 -18.31 -3.67
C TYR A 99 -0.71 -19.23 -3.54
N ARG A 100 -0.46 -20.08 -4.54
CA ARG A 100 0.63 -21.06 -4.45
C ARG A 100 1.96 -20.39 -4.82
N PRO A 101 3.08 -20.77 -4.20
CA PRO A 101 4.40 -20.31 -4.62
C PRO A 101 4.70 -20.61 -6.11
N SER A 102 4.05 -21.60 -6.70
CA SER A 102 4.14 -21.92 -8.14
C SER A 102 3.56 -20.85 -9.06
N ASP A 103 2.65 -19.99 -8.58
CA ASP A 103 2.14 -18.84 -9.36
C ASP A 103 3.15 -17.68 -9.39
N LEU A 104 4.20 -17.74 -8.53
CA LEU A 104 5.32 -16.80 -8.51
C LEU A 104 6.40 -17.13 -9.53
N GLU A 105 6.38 -18.31 -10.15
CA GLU A 105 7.38 -18.65 -11.17
C GLU A 105 7.31 -17.71 -12.38
N ASN A 106 6.18 -17.02 -12.59
CA ASN A 106 5.97 -16.13 -13.73
C ASN A 106 5.69 -14.65 -13.39
N ASN A 107 5.35 -14.30 -12.14
CA ASN A 107 4.96 -12.93 -11.77
C ASN A 107 5.68 -12.43 -10.50
N THR A 108 6.47 -11.37 -10.67
CA THR A 108 7.13 -10.64 -9.59
C THR A 108 6.12 -9.90 -8.71
N VAL A 109 6.39 -9.84 -7.42
CA VAL A 109 5.54 -9.14 -6.45
C VAL A 109 5.67 -7.63 -6.64
N GLY A 110 4.55 -6.95 -6.87
CA GLY A 110 4.54 -5.50 -7.08
C GLY A 110 4.19 -4.73 -5.82
N ILE A 111 5.14 -3.97 -5.25
CA ILE A 111 4.88 -3.08 -4.11
C ILE A 111 4.51 -1.69 -4.64
N LEU A 112 3.36 -1.16 -4.24
CA LEU A 112 2.96 0.18 -4.63
C LEU A 112 3.62 1.22 -3.72
N VAL A 113 4.14 2.28 -4.33
CA VAL A 113 4.65 3.45 -3.63
C VAL A 113 3.95 4.68 -4.19
N SER A 114 3.29 5.45 -3.34
CA SER A 114 2.49 6.60 -3.75
C SER A 114 2.79 7.84 -2.93
N THR A 115 2.61 9.00 -3.54
CA THR A 115 2.69 10.29 -2.86
C THR A 115 1.70 11.27 -3.50
N ALA A 116 1.12 12.14 -2.69
CA ALA A 116 0.26 13.20 -3.19
C ALA A 116 1.09 14.30 -3.85
N VAL A 117 0.61 14.79 -5.00
CA VAL A 117 1.15 15.97 -5.66
C VAL A 117 0.72 17.18 -4.83
N ASP A 118 1.65 17.80 -4.11
CA ASP A 118 1.39 18.97 -3.26
C ASP A 118 1.81 20.24 -4.01
N LEU A 119 0.84 21.06 -4.41
CA LEU A 119 1.05 22.30 -5.16
C LEU A 119 0.60 23.50 -4.34
N GLU A 120 1.25 24.64 -4.54
CA GLU A 120 0.83 25.91 -3.98
C GLU A 120 0.47 26.88 -5.10
N VAL A 121 -0.79 27.31 -5.16
CA VAL A 121 -1.32 28.21 -6.17
C VAL A 121 -1.99 29.38 -5.44
N GLU A 122 -1.53 30.61 -5.70
CA GLU A 122 -2.07 31.83 -5.08
C GLU A 122 -2.14 31.76 -3.54
N GLY A 123 -1.13 31.15 -2.90
CA GLY A 123 -1.06 30.99 -1.44
C GLY A 123 -2.00 29.92 -0.87
N ARG A 124 -2.64 29.10 -1.71
CA ARG A 124 -3.45 27.96 -1.31
C ARG A 124 -2.76 26.66 -1.70
N ARG A 125 -2.69 25.73 -0.74
CA ARG A 125 -2.12 24.39 -0.98
C ARG A 125 -3.20 23.46 -1.52
N LEU A 126 -2.90 22.76 -2.61
CA LEU A 126 -3.80 21.89 -3.34
C LEU A 126 -3.14 20.53 -3.56
N LYS A 127 -3.94 19.46 -3.49
CA LYS A 127 -3.50 18.09 -3.80
C LYS A 127 -4.36 17.49 -4.91
N PRO A 128 -4.12 17.84 -6.19
CA PRO A 128 -5.03 17.46 -7.29
C PRO A 128 -4.87 16.01 -7.76
N ALA A 129 -3.76 15.35 -7.40
CA ALA A 129 -3.46 14.00 -7.86
C ALA A 129 -2.54 13.27 -6.87
N VAL A 130 -2.50 11.95 -7.02
CA VAL A 130 -1.54 11.05 -6.39
C VAL A 130 -0.76 10.36 -7.49
N VAL A 131 0.56 10.44 -7.42
CA VAL A 131 1.46 9.76 -8.35
C VAL A 131 2.19 8.64 -7.63
N GLY A 132 2.57 7.61 -8.36
CA GLY A 132 3.24 6.48 -7.76
C GLY A 132 3.93 5.56 -8.74
N VAL A 133 4.58 4.56 -8.17
CA VAL A 133 5.29 3.50 -8.88
C VAL A 133 4.94 2.15 -8.30
N LYS A 134 5.00 1.10 -9.11
CA LYS A 134 4.90 -0.30 -8.70
C LYS A 134 6.31 -0.88 -8.77
N LEU A 135 6.93 -1.11 -7.61
CA LEU A 135 8.27 -1.65 -7.47
C LEU A 135 8.26 -3.15 -7.73
N ASP A 136 9.30 -3.65 -8.39
CA ASP A 136 9.60 -5.08 -8.43
C ASP A 136 10.26 -5.48 -7.10
N LEU A 137 9.62 -6.37 -6.33
CA LEU A 137 10.14 -6.82 -5.03
C LEU A 137 11.55 -7.39 -5.15
N GLU A 138 11.85 -8.23 -6.14
CA GLU A 138 13.14 -8.89 -6.22
C GLU A 138 14.25 -7.87 -6.49
N ALA A 139 14.04 -6.99 -7.48
CA ALA A 139 14.98 -5.94 -7.81
C ALA A 139 15.19 -4.94 -6.65
N TRP A 140 14.15 -4.67 -5.87
CA TRP A 140 14.23 -3.74 -4.75
C TRP A 140 14.74 -4.35 -3.46
N VAL A 141 14.56 -5.65 -3.24
CA VAL A 141 15.19 -6.35 -2.12
C VAL A 141 16.71 -6.31 -2.28
N GLU A 142 17.26 -6.52 -3.48
CA GLU A 142 18.70 -6.35 -3.72
C GLU A 142 19.20 -4.93 -3.41
N LYS A 143 18.45 -3.90 -3.82
CA LYS A 143 18.78 -2.50 -3.49
C LYS A 143 18.66 -2.21 -2.00
N PHE A 144 17.62 -2.74 -1.36
CA PHE A 144 17.36 -2.58 0.07
C PHE A 144 18.52 -3.13 0.90
N LYS A 145 19.05 -4.31 0.57
CA LYS A 145 20.20 -4.89 1.29
C LYS A 145 21.40 -3.94 1.29
N VAL A 146 21.73 -3.38 0.12
CA VAL A 146 22.84 -2.44 -0.02
C VAL A 146 22.59 -1.15 0.78
N LEU A 147 21.36 -0.62 0.76
CA LEU A 147 20.99 0.63 1.46
C LEU A 147 20.87 0.46 2.98
N ALA A 148 20.42 -0.70 3.44
CA ALA A 148 20.26 -1.01 4.86
C ALA A 148 21.58 -1.43 5.52
N SER A 149 22.56 -1.85 4.72
CA SER A 149 23.89 -2.19 5.21
C SER A 149 24.70 -0.92 5.49
N ASN A 150 25.38 -0.89 6.64
CA ASN A 150 26.25 0.24 6.98
C ASN A 150 27.61 0.10 6.29
N GLN A 151 27.64 0.41 4.99
CA GLN A 151 28.90 0.51 4.26
C GLN A 151 29.49 1.90 4.51
N SER A 152 30.47 2.00 5.41
CA SER A 152 31.18 3.25 5.64
C SER A 152 31.84 3.73 4.34
N GLU A 153 31.29 4.79 3.74
CA GLU A 153 31.87 5.47 2.57
C GLU A 153 33.33 5.83 2.86
N SER A 154 34.26 5.18 2.15
CA SER A 154 35.58 5.75 1.95
C SER A 154 35.87 5.79 0.45
N ASN A 155 35.60 6.97 -0.11
CA ASN A 155 36.14 7.51 -1.35
C ASN A 155 35.49 7.01 -2.67
N PRO A 156 34.86 7.89 -3.48
CA PRO A 156 34.25 7.52 -4.77
C PRO A 156 35.23 7.09 -5.88
N GLN A 157 36.55 7.14 -5.61
CA GLN A 157 37.61 6.88 -6.58
C GLN A 157 38.63 5.80 -6.12
N GLY A 158 38.37 5.13 -4.99
CA GLY A 158 39.17 3.99 -4.52
C GLY A 158 38.44 2.66 -4.72
N PRO A 159 39.14 1.51 -4.71
CA PRO A 159 38.46 0.22 -4.72
C PRO A 159 37.53 0.16 -3.50
N ARG A 160 36.26 -0.19 -3.74
CA ARG A 160 35.24 -0.43 -2.69
C ARG A 160 35.94 -1.16 -1.56
N LYS A 161 35.94 -0.62 -0.33
CA LYS A 161 36.39 -1.37 0.84
C LYS A 161 35.41 -2.51 1.06
N GLN A 162 35.63 -3.59 0.33
CA GLN A 162 35.16 -4.90 0.69
C GLN A 162 35.68 -5.11 2.10
N CYS A 163 34.77 -5.32 3.05
CA CYS A 163 35.11 -5.76 4.38
C CYS A 163 36.14 -6.88 4.23
N SER A 164 37.32 -6.74 4.87
CA SER A 164 38.35 -7.77 4.75
C SER A 164 37.79 -9.10 5.22
N PRO A 165 38.15 -10.23 4.60
CA PRO A 165 37.64 -11.56 5.00
C PRO A 165 37.93 -11.94 6.47
N ALA A 166 38.71 -11.13 7.20
CA ALA A 166 39.05 -11.30 8.61
C ALA A 166 38.31 -10.36 9.59
N ALA A 167 37.47 -9.43 9.10
CA ALA A 167 36.63 -8.57 9.94
C ALA A 167 35.20 -8.62 9.40
N SER A 168 34.31 -9.29 10.14
CA SER A 168 32.88 -9.28 9.83
C SER A 168 32.40 -7.84 9.81
N CYS A 169 31.75 -7.43 8.71
CA CYS A 169 30.99 -6.18 8.74
C CYS A 169 29.75 -6.44 9.60
N GLU A 170 29.77 -5.89 10.81
CA GLU A 170 28.79 -6.12 11.88
C GLU A 170 27.34 -5.75 11.52
N MET A 171 27.12 -5.09 10.38
CA MET A 171 25.81 -4.64 9.90
C MET A 171 25.66 -4.82 8.38
N ASP A 172 25.83 -6.04 7.89
CA ASP A 172 25.53 -6.41 6.49
C ASP A 172 24.19 -7.13 6.39
N CYS A 173 23.25 -6.56 5.64
CA CYS A 173 21.90 -7.08 5.41
C CYS A 173 21.86 -8.13 4.29
N ASP A 174 22.92 -8.94 4.16
CA ASP A 174 23.01 -10.01 3.18
C ASP A 174 21.79 -10.95 3.19
N ILE A 175 21.55 -11.59 2.04
CA ILE A 175 20.44 -12.53 1.87
C ILE A 175 20.59 -13.67 2.87
N ASN A 176 19.53 -13.96 3.62
CA ASN A 176 19.50 -15.06 4.57
C ASN A 176 20.67 -15.03 5.58
N ASN A 177 21.09 -13.84 6.00
CA ASN A 177 22.08 -13.69 7.06
C ASN A 177 21.52 -14.30 8.37
N GLU A 178 22.27 -15.17 9.03
CA GLU A 178 21.87 -15.83 10.28
C GLU A 178 22.00 -14.91 11.50
N ASP A 179 22.88 -13.90 11.43
CA ASP A 179 23.20 -13.00 12.54
C ASP A 179 22.36 -11.73 12.53
N LEU A 180 21.84 -11.31 11.36
CA LEU A 180 21.13 -10.03 11.20
C LEU A 180 19.83 -10.16 10.40
N LEU A 181 18.73 -9.71 11.02
CA LEU A 181 17.42 -9.56 10.40
C LEU A 181 17.20 -8.11 9.98
N CYS A 182 17.05 -7.88 8.66
CA CYS A 182 16.74 -6.58 8.09
C CYS A 182 15.37 -6.61 7.44
N VAL A 183 14.43 -5.82 7.99
CA VAL A 183 13.06 -5.73 7.52
C VAL A 183 12.64 -4.28 7.29
N LEU A 184 11.85 -4.06 6.25
CA LEU A 184 11.14 -2.81 6.03
C LEU A 184 9.66 -3.03 6.35
N ILE A 185 9.15 -2.26 7.31
CA ILE A 185 7.77 -2.32 7.79
C ILE A 185 7.12 -0.96 7.52
N ASP A 186 5.89 -0.96 7.00
CA ASP A 186 5.14 0.28 6.80
C ASP A 186 4.57 0.84 8.13
N ASP A 187 4.00 2.04 8.07
CA ASP A 187 3.35 2.71 9.21
C ASP A 187 2.12 1.95 9.75
N GLY A 188 1.54 1.05 8.96
CA GLY A 188 0.47 0.15 9.37
C GLY A 188 0.95 -1.13 10.06
N GLY A 189 2.26 -1.37 10.11
CA GLY A 189 2.84 -2.60 10.66
C GLY A 189 2.81 -3.77 9.69
N PHE A 190 2.74 -3.54 8.38
CA PHE A 190 2.80 -4.58 7.34
C PHE A 190 4.21 -4.76 6.80
N LEU A 191 4.57 -6.01 6.52
CA LEU A 191 5.88 -6.34 5.94
C LEU A 191 5.96 -5.87 4.48
N VAL A 192 6.93 -5.00 4.18
CA VAL A 192 7.20 -4.49 2.82
C VAL A 192 8.33 -5.27 2.15
N MET A 193 9.48 -5.40 2.81
CA MET A 193 10.67 -6.11 2.30
C MET A 193 11.44 -6.77 3.44
N SER A 194 12.22 -7.81 3.13
CA SER A 194 13.05 -8.54 4.09
C SER A 194 14.30 -9.09 3.42
N ASN A 195 15.43 -9.14 4.14
CA ASN A 195 16.62 -9.86 3.69
C ASN A 195 16.47 -11.39 3.77
N GLN A 196 15.51 -11.89 4.56
CA GLN A 196 15.19 -13.31 4.68
C GLN A 196 14.23 -13.75 3.58
N GLN A 197 14.58 -14.81 2.84
CA GLN A 197 13.86 -15.28 1.65
C GLN A 197 12.53 -15.96 1.99
N ASP A 198 12.44 -16.63 3.14
CA ASP A 198 11.20 -17.21 3.67
C ASP A 198 10.13 -16.12 3.96
N HIS A 199 10.56 -14.91 4.33
CA HIS A 199 9.68 -13.76 4.49
C HIS A 199 9.14 -13.20 3.16
N TRP A 200 9.75 -13.49 1.99
CA TRP A 200 9.30 -12.93 0.70
C TRP A 200 7.89 -13.42 0.32
N SER A 201 7.56 -14.64 0.72
CA SER A 201 6.21 -15.20 0.57
C SER A 201 5.17 -14.52 1.48
N GLN A 202 5.64 -13.84 2.53
CA GLN A 202 4.84 -13.21 3.58
C GLN A 202 4.73 -11.68 3.43
N VAL A 203 5.38 -11.09 2.43
CA VAL A 203 5.23 -9.66 2.08
C VAL A 203 3.74 -9.32 1.94
N GLY A 204 3.32 -8.21 2.54
CA GLY A 204 1.92 -7.77 2.60
C GLY A 204 1.13 -8.32 3.79
N LYS A 205 1.68 -9.24 4.58
CA LYS A 205 1.06 -9.66 5.85
C LYS A 205 1.35 -8.68 6.96
N PHE A 206 0.46 -8.65 7.94
CA PHE A 206 0.69 -7.93 9.17
C PHE A 206 1.89 -8.53 9.91
N PHE A 207 2.80 -7.70 10.41
CA PHE A 207 4.09 -8.17 10.89
C PHE A 207 3.99 -9.05 12.13
N SER A 208 2.94 -8.92 12.96
CA SER A 208 2.69 -9.89 14.05
C SER A 208 2.37 -11.31 13.57
N GLU A 209 1.96 -11.51 12.32
CA GLU A 209 1.80 -12.85 11.74
C GLU A 209 3.13 -13.45 11.26
N VAL A 210 4.10 -12.59 10.94
CA VAL A 210 5.44 -12.97 10.45
C VAL A 210 6.37 -13.20 11.64
N ASP A 211 6.53 -12.20 12.49
CA ASP A 211 7.30 -12.26 13.73
C ASP A 211 6.52 -11.60 14.90
N PRO A 212 5.73 -12.39 15.65
CA PRO A 212 4.98 -11.89 16.80
C PRO A 212 5.86 -11.32 17.91
N ASN A 213 7.06 -11.88 18.10
CA ASN A 213 7.95 -11.51 19.19
C ASN A 213 8.57 -10.14 18.93
N LEU A 214 9.08 -9.93 17.71
CA LEU A 214 9.64 -8.65 17.33
C LEU A 214 8.56 -7.56 17.30
N MET A 215 7.37 -7.84 16.75
CA MET A 215 6.29 -6.85 16.75
C MET A 215 5.83 -6.49 18.18
N SER A 216 5.80 -7.46 19.10
CA SER A 216 5.54 -7.21 20.53
C SER A 216 6.61 -6.30 21.16
N ALA A 217 7.89 -6.54 20.85
CA ALA A 217 8.98 -5.67 21.31
C ALA A 217 8.88 -4.24 20.75
N LEU A 218 8.44 -4.08 19.49
CA LEU A 218 8.20 -2.78 18.86
C LEU A 218 7.04 -2.02 19.54
N TYR A 219 5.96 -2.73 19.93
CA TYR A 219 4.90 -2.13 20.74
C TYR A 219 5.40 -1.70 22.12
N ASN A 220 6.15 -2.55 22.82
CA ASN A 220 6.68 -2.26 24.15
C ASN A 220 7.66 -1.08 24.14
N SER A 221 8.39 -0.92 23.05
CA SER A 221 9.33 0.19 22.85
C SER A 221 8.65 1.44 22.26
N SER A 222 7.32 1.44 22.11
CA SER A 222 6.51 2.56 21.60
C SER A 222 6.83 2.99 20.16
N PHE A 223 7.36 2.08 19.32
CA PHE A 223 7.49 2.33 17.87
C PHE A 223 6.14 2.27 17.16
N PHE A 224 5.26 1.37 17.61
CA PHE A 224 3.89 1.25 17.11
C PHE A 224 2.87 1.43 18.23
N LEU A 225 1.68 1.90 17.86
CA LEU A 225 0.54 2.05 18.75
C LEU A 225 -0.64 1.24 18.22
N ARG A 226 -1.11 0.26 19.00
CA ARG A 226 -2.32 -0.48 18.65
C ARG A 226 -3.57 0.31 19.03
N LYS A 227 -4.48 0.46 18.07
CA LYS A 227 -5.83 1.03 18.28
C LYS A 227 -6.86 0.01 17.85
N GLU A 228 -7.84 -0.26 18.71
CA GLU A 228 -8.91 -1.21 18.43
C GLU A 228 -10.21 -0.46 18.14
N SER A 229 -10.96 -0.93 17.15
CA SER A 229 -12.27 -0.41 16.74
C SER A 229 -13.20 -1.58 16.42
N TYR A 230 -14.51 -1.38 16.52
CA TYR A 230 -15.52 -2.42 16.30
C TYR A 230 -16.40 -2.08 15.09
N ASP A 231 -16.46 -2.98 14.11
CA ASP A 231 -17.36 -2.90 12.97
C ASP A 231 -18.63 -3.73 13.22
N TYR A 232 -19.71 -3.02 13.57
CA TYR A 232 -21.03 -3.59 13.84
C TYR A 232 -21.80 -4.02 12.59
N GLN A 233 -21.27 -3.77 11.39
CA GLN A 233 -21.88 -4.13 10.10
C GLN A 233 -21.17 -5.31 9.41
N SER A 234 -20.15 -5.89 10.06
CA SER A 234 -19.43 -7.05 9.56
C SER A 234 -20.26 -8.34 9.56
N LEU A 235 -19.95 -9.24 8.64
CA LEU A 235 -20.52 -10.59 8.59
C LEU A 235 -19.45 -11.60 9.04
N CYS A 236 -19.84 -12.56 9.87
CA CYS A 236 -18.97 -13.67 10.27
C CYS A 236 -19.66 -15.02 10.04
N ALA A 237 -18.87 -16.06 9.77
CA ALA A 237 -19.41 -17.41 9.69
C ALA A 237 -20.07 -17.77 11.04
N PRO A 238 -21.29 -18.33 11.04
CA PRO A 238 -21.93 -18.73 12.28
C PRO A 238 -21.06 -19.79 12.96
N LYS A 239 -20.85 -19.65 14.27
CA LYS A 239 -20.15 -20.68 15.05
C LYS A 239 -21.00 -21.95 15.02
N THR A 240 -20.38 -23.09 14.74
CA THR A 240 -21.02 -24.40 14.97
C THR A 240 -21.33 -24.51 16.46
N GLU A 241 -22.61 -24.58 16.80
CA GLU A 241 -23.03 -24.73 18.19
C GLU A 241 -22.58 -26.10 18.71
N SER A 242 -21.77 -26.08 19.78
CA SER A 242 -21.60 -27.25 20.60
C SER A 242 -22.92 -27.52 21.32
N ASN A 243 -23.58 -28.65 21.05
CA ASN A 243 -24.81 -29.10 21.72
C ASN A 243 -24.61 -29.44 23.23
N LYS A 244 -23.65 -28.83 23.91
CA LYS A 244 -23.37 -29.02 25.34
C LYS A 244 -23.94 -27.92 26.25
N GLY A 245 -24.70 -26.97 25.71
CA GLY A 245 -25.39 -25.93 26.49
C GLY A 245 -26.91 -26.08 26.44
N ALA A 246 -27.49 -26.76 27.43
CA ALA A 246 -28.94 -26.79 27.63
C ALA A 246 -29.37 -25.58 28.45
N ALA A 247 -29.51 -24.42 27.81
CA ALA A 247 -30.22 -23.27 28.38
C ALA A 247 -31.39 -22.91 27.46
N PRO A 248 -32.62 -22.77 27.99
CA PRO A 248 -33.77 -22.46 27.16
C PRO A 248 -33.62 -21.08 26.52
N ARG A 249 -33.70 -21.02 25.18
CA ARG A 249 -33.79 -19.76 24.43
C ARG A 249 -35.21 -19.21 24.52
N GLY A 250 -35.49 -18.50 25.60
CA GLY A 250 -36.68 -17.67 25.73
C GLY A 250 -36.30 -16.22 25.98
N ILE A 251 -36.56 -15.34 25.00
CA ILE A 251 -36.62 -13.88 25.22
C ILE A 251 -38.09 -13.51 25.12
N PHE A 252 -38.66 -13.03 26.23
CA PHE A 252 -40.00 -12.46 26.25
C PHE A 252 -39.91 -11.00 25.79
N VAL A 253 -40.31 -10.72 24.56
CA VAL A 253 -40.41 -9.34 24.05
C VAL A 253 -41.77 -8.78 24.48
N MET A 254 -41.79 -7.90 25.49
CA MET A 254 -42.97 -7.12 25.85
C MET A 254 -43.31 -6.16 24.71
N ARG A 255 -44.43 -6.42 24.02
CA ARG A 255 -44.97 -5.58 22.96
C ARG A 255 -45.74 -4.41 23.58
N HIS A 256 -45.03 -3.45 24.21
CA HIS A 256 -45.45 -2.06 24.41
C HIS A 256 -44.31 -1.25 25.06
N LEU A 257 -43.48 -0.59 24.24
CA LEU A 257 -42.67 0.54 24.70
C LEU A 257 -43.53 1.80 24.63
N LEU A 258 -44.12 2.18 25.77
CA LEU A 258 -44.57 3.55 25.97
C LEU A 258 -43.34 4.34 26.43
N PHE A 259 -42.79 5.19 25.57
CA PHE A 259 -41.81 6.19 25.99
C PHE A 259 -42.50 7.15 26.97
N ARG A 260 -42.10 7.13 28.24
CA ARG A 260 -42.33 8.25 29.14
C ARG A 260 -40.99 8.71 29.70
N ILE A 261 -40.44 9.72 29.04
CA ILE A 261 -39.41 10.57 29.61
C ILE A 261 -40.00 11.18 30.87
N ILE A 262 -39.43 10.85 32.03
CA ILE A 262 -39.59 11.66 33.24
C ILE A 262 -38.20 12.20 33.57
N ARG A 263 -37.93 13.41 33.09
CA ARG A 263 -37.06 14.37 33.78
C ARG A 263 -37.82 14.81 35.04
N ASN A 264 -37.22 14.65 36.21
CA ASN A 264 -36.95 15.75 37.15
C ASN A 264 -36.44 15.25 38.51
N PHE A 265 -35.41 15.97 38.96
CA PHE A 265 -34.63 15.92 40.21
C PHE A 265 -33.69 14.75 40.42
#